data_AF-A0AAV0VK62-F1
#
_entry.id   AF-A0AAV0VK62-F1
#
_cell.length_a   1.000
_cell.length_b   1.000
_cell.length_c   1.000
_cell.angle_alpha   90.00
_cell.angle_beta   90.00
_cell.angle_gamma   90.00
#
_symmetry.space_group_name_H-M   'P 1'
#
loop_
_entity.id
_entity.type
_entity.pdbx_description
1 polymer ?
#
loop_
_entity_poly.entity_id
_entity_poly.type
_entity_poly.pdbx_seq_one_letter_code
_entity_poly.pdbx_strand_id
1 'polypeptide(L)'
;MSADNPADILSRGVLAQELKVSELWWNGLQWLSHSNDGWEHSVTTLPDEETLSERRVVNLVLTTMDQSIGLIEHYSSWRRLVRAVVWFLKFIDFRRTRQIGTTAWYLSVSYLKKAETSLIRQAQLQKFNEEYISLSKNKEVSGRSKLKGLHPMRQSENLILVGGRLANSQIAENQKHPIVLPATHKITRQINIINNIHTFLNDNKNINKNETKIKDMVQPKNQNQASNFTHKKYKHSLH
;
A
#
# COMPACT_ATOMS: atom_id res chain seq x y z
N MET A 1 -23.17 -32.59 -41.85
CA MET A 1 -22.24 -31.50 -42.19
C MET A 1 -23.07 -30.41 -42.83
N SER A 2 -23.30 -29.32 -42.11
CA SER A 2 -24.32 -28.31 -42.44
C SER A 2 -23.87 -27.48 -43.63
N ALA A 3 -24.72 -27.41 -44.67
CA ALA A 3 -24.52 -26.60 -45.88
C ALA A 3 -24.50 -25.08 -45.62
N ASP A 4 -24.62 -24.70 -44.36
CA ASP A 4 -24.82 -23.34 -43.86
C ASP A 4 -23.54 -22.70 -43.29
N ASN A 5 -22.39 -23.39 -43.33
CA ASN A 5 -21.13 -22.79 -42.90
C ASN A 5 -20.43 -22.05 -44.05
N PRO A 6 -20.36 -20.71 -44.07
CA PRO A 6 -19.65 -19.99 -45.14
C PRO A 6 -18.16 -20.36 -45.22
N ALA A 7 -17.53 -20.76 -44.10
CA ALA A 7 -16.12 -21.19 -44.09
C ALA A 7 -15.89 -22.52 -44.83
N ASP A 8 -16.93 -23.33 -45.06
CA ASP A 8 -16.82 -24.56 -45.85
C ASP A 8 -16.54 -24.27 -47.34
N ILE A 9 -16.94 -23.09 -47.84
CA ILE A 9 -16.76 -22.70 -49.25
C ILE A 9 -15.28 -22.58 -49.60
N LEU A 10 -14.47 -21.96 -48.73
CA LEU A 10 -13.03 -21.84 -48.96
C LEU A 10 -12.28 -23.12 -48.64
N SER A 11 -12.68 -23.87 -47.60
CA SER A 11 -11.96 -25.09 -47.18
C SER A 11 -12.09 -26.24 -48.18
N ARG A 12 -13.13 -26.22 -49.04
CA ARG A 12 -13.34 -27.21 -50.11
C ARG A 12 -12.72 -26.82 -51.46
N GLY A 13 -12.25 -25.59 -51.59
CA GLY A 13 -11.68 -25.06 -52.84
C GLY A 13 -12.76 -24.71 -53.85
N VAL A 14 -13.09 -23.42 -53.98
CA VAL A 14 -14.04 -22.90 -54.97
C VAL A 14 -13.33 -22.01 -55.98
N LEU A 15 -13.81 -21.96 -57.22
CA LEU A 15 -13.25 -21.07 -58.23
C LEU A 15 -13.54 -19.60 -57.89
N ALA A 16 -12.60 -18.71 -58.15
CA ALA A 16 -12.72 -17.29 -57.82
C ALA A 16 -13.96 -16.62 -58.48
N GLN A 17 -14.38 -17.12 -59.65
CA GLN A 17 -15.57 -16.64 -60.34
C GLN A 17 -16.86 -17.02 -59.61
N GLU A 18 -16.91 -18.22 -59.02
CA GLU A 18 -18.05 -18.72 -58.25
C GLU A 18 -18.12 -18.04 -56.88
N LEU A 19 -16.97 -17.75 -56.26
CA LEU A 19 -16.91 -16.99 -55.01
C LEU A 19 -17.47 -15.57 -55.16
N LYS A 20 -17.26 -14.95 -56.33
CA LYS A 20 -17.73 -13.58 -56.59
C LYS A 20 -19.26 -13.45 -56.55
N VAL A 21 -19.97 -14.53 -56.86
CA VAL A 21 -21.45 -14.58 -56.87
C VAL A 21 -22.03 -15.25 -55.63
N SER A 22 -21.19 -15.69 -54.68
CA SER A 22 -21.65 -16.40 -53.49
C SER A 22 -22.27 -15.45 -52.45
N GLU A 23 -23.59 -15.43 -52.37
CA GLU A 23 -24.30 -14.66 -51.34
C GLU A 23 -23.98 -15.16 -49.93
N LEU A 24 -23.84 -16.47 -49.73
CA LEU A 24 -23.54 -17.06 -48.43
C LEU A 24 -22.18 -16.60 -47.87
N TRP A 25 -21.15 -16.45 -48.72
CA TRP A 25 -19.84 -15.95 -48.28
C TRP A 25 -19.86 -14.46 -47.94
N TRP A 26 -20.48 -13.64 -48.79
CA TRP A 26 -20.44 -12.19 -48.65
C TRP A 26 -21.46 -11.64 -47.65
N ASN A 27 -22.65 -12.24 -47.58
CA ASN A 27 -23.75 -11.78 -46.73
C ASN A 27 -23.97 -12.68 -45.51
N GLY A 28 -23.33 -13.84 -45.45
CA GLY A 28 -23.55 -14.82 -44.38
C GLY A 28 -24.89 -15.53 -44.52
N LEU A 29 -25.30 -16.20 -43.44
CA LEU A 29 -26.56 -16.93 -43.39
C LEU A 29 -27.75 -15.96 -43.39
N GLN A 30 -28.69 -16.18 -44.29
CA GLN A 30 -29.85 -15.30 -44.44
C GLN A 30 -30.65 -15.16 -43.13
N TRP A 31 -30.79 -16.22 -42.33
CA TRP A 31 -31.53 -16.18 -41.06
C TRP A 31 -30.88 -15.29 -39.98
N LEU A 32 -29.58 -14.98 -40.05
CA LEU A 32 -28.93 -14.00 -39.16
C LEU A 32 -29.33 -12.56 -39.48
N SER A 33 -29.81 -12.29 -40.70
CA SER A 33 -30.17 -10.95 -41.17
C SER A 33 -31.66 -10.61 -40.99
N HIS A 34 -32.49 -11.58 -40.59
CA HIS A 34 -33.92 -11.39 -40.34
C HIS A 34 -34.18 -10.96 -38.89
N SER A 35 -35.34 -10.31 -38.62
CA SER A 35 -35.75 -9.98 -37.26
C SER A 35 -35.92 -11.24 -36.41
N ASN A 36 -35.71 -11.11 -35.09
CA ASN A 36 -35.63 -12.20 -34.12
C ASN A 36 -36.89 -13.09 -33.99
N ASP A 37 -37.96 -12.82 -34.75
CA ASP A 37 -39.29 -13.45 -34.64
C ASP A 37 -39.35 -14.90 -35.16
N GLY A 38 -38.32 -15.36 -35.89
CA GLY A 38 -38.23 -16.71 -36.44
C GLY A 38 -37.10 -17.56 -35.86
N TRP A 39 -36.44 -17.11 -34.79
CA TRP A 39 -35.42 -17.92 -34.14
C TRP A 39 -36.13 -19.11 -33.51
N GLU A 40 -35.89 -20.32 -34.03
CA GLU A 40 -36.20 -21.53 -33.28
C GLU A 40 -35.36 -21.46 -32.01
N HIS A 41 -35.97 -20.96 -30.93
CA HIS A 41 -35.53 -21.29 -29.60
C HIS A 41 -35.71 -22.80 -29.51
N SER A 42 -34.69 -23.53 -29.97
CA SER A 42 -34.41 -24.84 -29.44
C SER A 42 -34.25 -24.59 -27.95
N VAL A 43 -35.36 -24.74 -27.23
CA VAL A 43 -35.36 -24.92 -25.80
C VAL A 43 -34.50 -26.15 -25.65
N THR A 44 -33.22 -25.92 -25.42
CA THR A 44 -32.35 -26.95 -24.93
C THR A 44 -32.93 -27.22 -23.56
N THR A 45 -33.85 -28.17 -23.49
CA THR A 45 -34.17 -28.83 -22.24
C THR A 45 -32.84 -29.31 -21.72
N LEU A 46 -32.35 -28.62 -20.69
CA LEU A 46 -31.23 -29.12 -19.91
C LEU A 46 -31.59 -30.57 -19.57
N PRO A 47 -30.69 -31.54 -19.80
CA PRO A 47 -30.90 -32.89 -19.33
C PRO A 47 -31.27 -32.82 -17.84
N ASP A 48 -32.27 -33.60 -17.41
CA ASP A 48 -32.60 -33.72 -15.99
C ASP A 48 -31.31 -33.94 -15.19
N GLU A 49 -31.20 -33.25 -14.05
CA GLU A 49 -30.01 -33.20 -13.17
C GLU A 49 -29.45 -34.60 -12.81
N GLU A 50 -30.23 -35.67 -13.00
CA GLU A 50 -29.82 -37.06 -12.77
C GLU A 50 -28.81 -37.62 -13.80
N THR A 51 -28.58 -36.98 -14.95
CA THR A 51 -27.66 -37.51 -15.99
C THR A 51 -26.27 -36.85 -16.02
N LEU A 52 -25.99 -35.87 -15.15
CA LEU A 52 -24.65 -35.30 -15.01
C LEU A 52 -23.78 -36.12 -14.06
N SER A 53 -23.29 -37.26 -14.54
CA SER A 53 -22.25 -38.06 -13.89
C SER A 53 -20.88 -37.35 -13.96
N GLU A 54 -20.69 -36.31 -13.15
CA GLU A 54 -19.43 -35.90 -12.52
C GLU A 54 -19.61 -34.49 -11.93
N ARG A 55 -20.29 -34.40 -10.77
CA ARG A 55 -20.12 -33.24 -9.91
C ARG A 55 -18.72 -33.33 -9.31
N ARG A 56 -17.69 -32.90 -10.06
CA ARG A 56 -16.38 -32.68 -9.48
C ARG A 56 -16.55 -31.59 -8.43
N VAL A 57 -16.58 -32.00 -7.17
CA VAL A 57 -16.44 -31.08 -6.04
C VAL A 57 -15.10 -30.41 -6.26
N VAL A 58 -15.12 -29.19 -6.81
CA VAL A 58 -13.92 -28.37 -6.91
C VAL A 58 -13.61 -27.98 -5.47
N ASN A 59 -12.83 -28.82 -4.79
CA ASN A 59 -12.19 -28.45 -3.55
C ASN A 59 -11.24 -27.31 -3.88
N LEU A 60 -11.73 -26.08 -3.76
CA LEU A 60 -10.91 -24.89 -3.81
C LEU A 60 -10.01 -24.94 -2.56
N VAL A 61 -8.87 -25.59 -2.71
CA VAL A 61 -7.80 -25.50 -1.71
C VAL A 61 -7.22 -24.10 -1.87
N LEU A 62 -7.70 -23.17 -1.06
CA LEU A 62 -7.08 -21.87 -0.90
C LEU A 62 -5.74 -22.09 -0.20
N THR A 63 -4.67 -22.30 -0.97
CA THR A 63 -3.32 -22.29 -0.44
C THR A 63 -3.00 -20.86 -0.02
N THR A 64 -3.14 -20.57 1.27
CA THR A 64 -2.72 -19.28 1.85
C THR A 64 -1.20 -19.22 1.88
N MET A 65 -0.59 -18.94 0.74
CA MET A 65 0.76 -18.40 0.74
C MET A 65 0.70 -17.06 1.47
N ASP A 66 1.54 -16.85 2.49
CA ASP A 66 1.65 -15.57 3.18
C ASP A 66 2.30 -14.53 2.24
N GLN A 67 1.55 -14.10 1.21
CA GLN A 67 1.97 -13.14 0.20
C GLN A 67 2.36 -11.78 0.82
N SER A 68 1.99 -11.53 2.07
CA SER A 68 2.41 -10.35 2.81
C SER A 68 3.93 -10.28 3.01
N ILE A 69 4.60 -11.45 3.11
CA ILE A 69 6.06 -11.54 3.25
C ILE A 69 6.74 -10.98 2.00
N GLY A 70 6.26 -11.35 0.80
CA GLY A 70 6.83 -10.86 -0.46
C GLY A 70 6.73 -9.35 -0.61
N LEU A 71 5.62 -8.75 -0.17
CA LEU A 71 5.42 -7.31 -0.27
C LEU A 71 6.36 -6.55 0.70
N ILE A 72 6.48 -6.99 1.95
CA ILE A 72 7.37 -6.33 2.93
C ILE A 72 8.83 -6.49 2.50
N GLU A 73 9.20 -7.63 1.93
CA GLU A 73 10.56 -7.89 1.49
C GLU A 73 10.97 -7.09 0.25
N HIS A 74 10.03 -6.78 -0.65
CA HIS A 74 10.31 -6.00 -1.86
C HIS A 74 10.70 -4.53 -1.58
N TYR A 75 10.20 -3.93 -0.50
CA TYR A 75 10.46 -2.52 -0.21
C TYR A 75 11.59 -2.35 0.80
N SER A 76 12.51 -1.41 0.54
CA SER A 76 13.59 -1.01 1.47
C SER A 76 13.26 0.25 2.27
N SER A 77 12.23 1.01 1.86
CA SER A 77 11.81 2.25 2.51
C SER A 77 10.42 2.10 3.10
N TRP A 78 10.30 2.34 4.41
CA TRP A 78 9.02 2.31 5.13
C TRP A 78 8.00 3.27 4.51
N ARG A 79 8.39 4.50 4.17
CA ARG A 79 7.47 5.46 3.52
C ARG A 79 6.94 4.95 2.18
N ARG A 80 7.78 4.28 1.37
CA ARG A 80 7.36 3.70 0.08
C ARG A 80 6.42 2.51 0.30
N LEU A 81 6.74 1.65 1.27
CA LEU A 81 5.90 0.51 1.64
C LEU A 81 4.52 0.96 2.14
N VAL A 82 4.47 1.93 3.06
CA VAL A 82 3.22 2.49 3.58
C VAL A 82 2.38 3.07 2.44
N ARG A 83 2.97 3.85 1.52
CA ARG A 83 2.26 4.39 0.35
C ARG A 83 1.71 3.31 -0.55
N ALA A 84 2.47 2.24 -0.82
CA ALA A 84 1.99 1.11 -1.61
C ALA A 84 0.77 0.44 -0.95
N VAL A 85 0.83 0.21 0.37
CA VAL A 85 -0.28 -0.35 1.14
C VAL A 85 -1.50 0.57 1.14
N VAL A 86 -1.32 1.90 1.20
CA VAL A 86 -2.44 2.83 1.05
C VAL A 86 -3.16 2.65 -0.29
N TRP A 87 -2.41 2.53 -1.39
CA TRP A 87 -3.02 2.30 -2.70
C TRP A 87 -3.77 0.96 -2.77
N PHE A 88 -3.22 -0.10 -2.17
CA PHE A 88 -3.97 -1.36 -2.05
C PHE A 88 -5.24 -1.23 -1.21
N LEU A 89 -5.19 -0.53 -0.07
CA LEU A 89 -6.37 -0.29 0.76
C LEU A 89 -7.43 0.52 0.00
N LYS A 90 -7.03 1.55 -0.74
CA LYS A 90 -7.93 2.33 -1.60
C LYS A 90 -8.53 1.49 -2.72
N PHE A 91 -7.72 0.63 -3.35
CA PHE A 91 -8.21 -0.28 -4.38
C PHE A 91 -9.23 -1.28 -3.84
N ILE A 92 -8.97 -1.86 -2.65
CA ILE A 92 -9.93 -2.75 -1.97
C ILE A 92 -11.24 -2.01 -1.67
N ASP A 93 -11.14 -0.78 -1.19
CA ASP A 93 -12.29 0.05 -0.84
C ASP A 93 -13.11 0.44 -2.09
N PHE A 94 -12.43 0.81 -3.17
CA PHE A 94 -13.04 1.05 -4.47
C PHE A 94 -13.79 -0.18 -4.99
N ARG A 95 -13.18 -1.37 -4.88
CA ARG A 95 -13.81 -2.64 -5.29
C ARG A 95 -15.04 -2.99 -4.45
N ARG A 96 -15.05 -2.64 -3.16
CA ARG A 96 -16.17 -2.91 -2.23
C ARG A 96 -17.33 -1.95 -2.40
N THR A 97 -17.04 -0.66 -2.51
CA THR A 97 -18.06 0.39 -2.55
C THR A 97 -18.56 0.68 -3.98
N ARG A 98 -17.80 0.28 -5.00
CA ARG A 98 -18.01 0.65 -6.42
C ARG A 98 -18.11 2.17 -6.64
N GLN A 99 -17.62 2.97 -5.69
CA GLN A 99 -17.65 4.43 -5.76
C GLN A 99 -16.22 4.95 -5.89
N ILE A 100 -15.96 5.78 -6.91
CA ILE A 100 -14.83 6.70 -6.86
C ILE A 100 -15.25 7.85 -5.95
N GLY A 101 -14.99 7.70 -4.64
CA GLY A 101 -15.14 8.83 -3.74
C GLY A 101 -14.24 9.98 -4.19
N THR A 102 -14.64 11.22 -3.91
CA THR A 102 -13.82 12.43 -4.10
C THR A 102 -12.48 12.37 -3.36
N THR A 103 -12.30 11.39 -2.47
CA THR A 103 -11.07 11.12 -1.73
C THR A 103 -10.09 10.18 -2.43
N ALA A 104 -10.44 9.66 -3.61
CA ALA A 104 -9.66 8.67 -4.35
C ALA A 104 -8.26 9.16 -4.75
N TRP A 105 -8.12 10.46 -5.05
CA TRP A 105 -6.90 11.01 -5.64
C TRP A 105 -5.84 11.49 -4.63
N TYR A 106 -6.19 11.82 -3.38
CA TYR A 106 -5.23 12.30 -2.38
C TYR A 106 -4.87 11.28 -1.30
N LEU A 107 -3.65 11.35 -0.78
CA LEU A 107 -3.18 10.49 0.30
C LEU A 107 -3.65 11.05 1.65
N SER A 108 -4.81 10.61 2.14
CA SER A 108 -5.31 11.04 3.45
C SER A 108 -4.44 10.49 4.59
N VAL A 109 -4.26 11.30 5.64
CA VAL A 109 -3.62 10.89 6.91
C VAL A 109 -4.31 9.67 7.52
N SER A 110 -5.63 9.56 7.38
CA SER A 110 -6.38 8.40 7.87
C SER A 110 -5.97 7.09 7.19
N TYR A 111 -5.76 7.10 5.87
CA TYR A 111 -5.29 5.92 5.14
C TYR A 111 -3.83 5.62 5.46
N LEU A 112 -2.98 6.63 5.60
CA LEU A 112 -1.59 6.45 6.06
C LEU A 112 -1.56 5.72 7.39
N LYS A 113 -2.29 6.22 8.40
CA LYS A 113 -2.37 5.58 9.71
C LYS A 113 -2.92 4.16 9.62
N LYS A 114 -3.97 3.94 8.84
CA LYS A 114 -4.54 2.59 8.62
C LYS A 114 -3.54 1.63 7.98
N ALA A 115 -2.73 2.10 7.03
CA ALA A 115 -1.68 1.32 6.38
C ALA A 115 -0.55 0.98 7.36
N GLU A 116 -0.09 1.95 8.16
CA GLU A 116 0.92 1.73 9.21
C GLU A 116 0.45 0.71 10.25
N THR A 117 -0.75 0.90 10.80
CA THR A 117 -1.38 -0.04 11.75
C THR A 117 -1.48 -1.43 11.13
N SER A 118 -1.88 -1.55 9.87
CA SER A 118 -2.02 -2.85 9.19
C SER A 118 -0.67 -3.56 9.03
N LEU A 119 0.39 -2.84 8.67
CA LEU A 119 1.75 -3.38 8.52
C LEU A 119 2.31 -3.83 9.88
N ILE A 120 2.16 -3.01 10.91
CA ILE A 120 2.64 -3.34 12.27
C ILE A 120 1.88 -4.56 12.80
N ARG A 121 0.56 -4.60 12.63
CA ARG A 121 -0.27 -5.75 13.01
C ARG A 121 0.21 -7.03 12.30
N GLN A 122 0.54 -6.95 11.01
CA GLN A 122 1.06 -8.10 10.28
C GLN A 122 2.38 -8.61 10.87
N ALA A 123 3.31 -7.70 11.21
CA ALA A 123 4.56 -8.07 11.87
C ALA A 123 4.31 -8.74 13.24
N GLN A 124 3.34 -8.23 14.01
CA GLN A 124 2.95 -8.82 15.29
C GLN A 124 2.34 -10.22 15.11
N LEU A 125 1.43 -10.40 14.15
CA LEU A 125 0.85 -11.71 13.85
C LEU A 125 1.92 -12.74 13.45
N GLN A 126 2.94 -12.35 12.68
CA GLN A 126 4.00 -13.26 12.27
C GLN A 126 4.95 -13.68 13.40
N LYS A 127 5.15 -12.83 14.42
CA LYS A 127 6.12 -13.09 15.49
C LYS A 127 5.50 -13.45 16.83
N PHE A 128 4.26 -13.05 17.07
CA PHE A 128 3.54 -13.18 18.34
C PHE A 128 2.14 -13.77 18.13
N ASN A 129 2.01 -14.73 17.21
CA ASN A 129 0.71 -15.30 16.84
C ASN A 129 -0.01 -15.92 18.05
N GLU A 130 0.73 -16.67 18.88
CA GLU A 130 0.17 -17.32 20.08
C GLU A 130 -0.34 -16.28 21.07
N GLU A 131 0.45 -15.24 21.33
CA GLU A 131 0.06 -14.13 22.19
C GLU A 131 -1.14 -13.38 21.62
N TYR A 132 -1.15 -13.14 20.31
CA TYR A 132 -2.25 -12.48 19.62
C TYR A 132 -3.56 -13.27 19.78
N ILE A 133 -3.50 -14.60 19.60
CA ILE A 133 -4.65 -15.49 19.78
C ILE A 133 -5.12 -15.47 21.24
N SER A 134 -4.22 -15.58 22.22
CA SER A 134 -4.58 -15.51 23.64
C SER A 134 -5.26 -14.19 24.00
N LEU A 135 -4.67 -13.06 23.58
CA LEU A 135 -5.20 -11.73 23.85
C LEU A 135 -6.52 -11.46 23.12
N SER A 136 -6.74 -12.06 21.94
CA SER A 136 -8.04 -11.99 21.25
C SER A 136 -9.17 -12.68 22.01
N LYS A 137 -8.83 -13.72 22.79
CA LYS A 137 -9.77 -14.46 23.66
C LYS A 137 -9.84 -13.89 25.07
N ASN A 138 -9.26 -12.71 25.29
CA ASN A 138 -9.15 -12.06 26.60
C ASN A 138 -8.46 -12.94 27.66
N LYS A 139 -7.52 -13.79 27.23
CA LYS A 139 -6.70 -14.65 28.09
C LYS A 139 -5.30 -14.08 28.24
N GLU A 140 -4.66 -14.43 29.35
CA GLU A 140 -3.25 -14.11 29.55
C GLU A 140 -2.35 -14.80 28.52
N VAL A 141 -1.23 -14.15 28.20
CA VAL A 141 -0.18 -14.73 27.36
C VAL A 141 0.55 -15.85 28.10
N SER A 142 1.12 -16.79 27.33
CA SER A 142 1.87 -17.91 27.89
C SER A 142 2.98 -17.45 28.84
N GLY A 143 3.19 -18.22 29.92
CA GLY A 143 4.30 -18.05 30.85
C GLY A 143 5.69 -17.96 30.20
N ARG A 144 5.85 -18.60 29.04
CA ARG A 144 7.10 -18.67 28.28
C ARG A 144 7.27 -17.53 27.28
N SER A 145 6.23 -16.70 27.09
CA SER A 145 6.28 -15.60 26.15
C SER A 145 7.24 -14.52 26.64
N LYS A 146 8.05 -13.99 25.72
CA LYS A 146 8.90 -12.81 25.95
C LYS A 146 8.07 -11.56 26.28
N LEU A 147 6.79 -11.56 25.93
CA LEU A 147 5.89 -10.43 26.17
C LEU A 147 5.28 -10.45 27.57
N LYS A 148 5.30 -11.57 28.32
CA LYS A 148 4.63 -11.68 29.62
C LYS A 148 5.05 -10.58 30.61
N GLY A 149 6.35 -10.28 30.69
CA GLY A 149 6.87 -9.21 31.55
C GLY A 149 6.46 -7.79 31.16
N LEU A 150 5.90 -7.62 29.95
CA LEU A 150 5.41 -6.34 29.44
C LEU A 150 3.90 -6.16 29.64
N HIS A 151 3.23 -7.08 30.37
CA HIS A 151 1.79 -7.06 30.61
C HIS A 151 1.00 -6.76 29.32
N PRO A 152 1.13 -7.59 28.28
CA PRO A 152 0.71 -7.24 26.94
C PRO A 152 -0.82 -7.15 26.89
N MET A 153 -1.32 -6.13 26.23
CA MET A 153 -2.75 -5.86 26.07
C MET A 153 -3.08 -5.63 24.60
N ARG A 154 -4.34 -5.85 24.23
CA ARG A 154 -4.82 -5.64 22.86
C ARG A 154 -5.89 -4.54 22.85
N GLN A 155 -5.64 -3.45 22.13
CA GLN A 155 -6.58 -2.33 22.01
C GLN A 155 -7.47 -2.45 20.76
N SER A 156 -8.43 -1.55 20.61
CA SER A 156 -9.42 -1.44 19.52
C SER A 156 -8.83 -1.49 18.11
N GLU A 157 -7.61 -0.99 17.88
CA GLU A 157 -6.93 -1.08 16.57
C GLU A 157 -6.36 -2.48 16.27
N ASN A 158 -6.61 -3.48 17.12
CA ASN A 158 -6.11 -4.85 17.03
C ASN A 158 -4.57 -4.94 17.04
N LEU A 159 -3.91 -4.04 17.75
CA LEU A 159 -2.47 -4.08 18.01
C LEU A 159 -2.19 -4.59 19.41
N ILE A 160 -1.05 -5.27 19.59
CA ILE A 160 -0.49 -5.60 20.89
C ILE A 160 0.28 -4.38 21.42
N LEU A 161 -0.04 -3.95 22.62
CA LEU A 161 0.61 -2.84 23.34
C LEU A 161 1.19 -3.33 24.66
N VAL A 162 2.16 -2.58 25.16
CA VAL A 162 2.74 -2.77 26.49
C VAL A 162 1.77 -2.22 27.53
N GLY A 163 1.41 -3.04 28.51
CA GLY A 163 0.66 -2.63 29.68
C GLY A 163 1.58 -2.34 30.88
N GLY A 164 0.99 -1.89 31.98
CA GLY A 164 1.66 -1.82 33.27
C GLY A 164 1.92 -0.39 33.78
N ARG A 165 3.18 -0.10 34.12
CA ARG A 165 3.60 0.95 35.10
C ARG A 165 3.08 2.37 34.81
N LEU A 166 2.74 2.68 33.57
CA LEU A 166 2.27 4.01 33.17
C LEU A 166 0.73 4.15 33.14
N ALA A 167 -0.03 3.11 33.50
CA ALA A 167 -1.49 3.13 33.50
C ALA A 167 -2.06 4.30 34.34
N ASN A 168 -1.45 4.58 35.49
CA ASN A 168 -1.87 5.63 36.44
C ASN A 168 -1.22 7.00 36.18
N SER A 169 -0.45 7.17 35.10
CA SER A 169 0.21 8.45 34.79
C SER A 169 -0.77 9.45 34.13
N GLN A 170 -0.57 10.76 34.33
CA GLN A 170 -1.31 11.83 33.63
C GLN A 170 -0.74 12.10 32.22
N ILE A 171 -0.43 11.06 31.47
CA ILE A 171 0.16 11.16 30.13
C ILE A 171 -0.91 10.75 29.10
N ALA A 172 -0.80 11.22 27.86
CA ALA A 172 -1.71 10.81 26.78
C ALA A 172 -1.73 9.27 26.61
N GLU A 173 -2.91 8.71 26.32
CA GLU A 173 -3.16 7.27 26.33
C GLU A 173 -2.27 6.47 25.36
N ASN A 174 -1.91 7.07 24.23
CA ASN A 174 -0.95 6.54 23.26
C ASN A 174 0.50 6.45 23.76
N GLN A 175 0.85 7.23 24.78
CA GLN A 175 2.15 7.18 25.45
C GLN A 175 2.10 6.28 26.69
N LYS A 176 0.92 6.04 27.27
CA LYS A 176 0.73 5.08 28.37
C LYS A 176 0.95 3.65 27.92
N HIS A 177 0.53 3.34 26.69
CA HIS A 177 0.56 1.99 26.13
C HIS A 177 1.34 1.95 24.82
N PRO A 178 2.69 1.90 24.87
CA PRO A 178 3.51 1.79 23.67
C PRO A 178 3.18 0.53 22.84
N ILE A 179 3.23 0.66 21.51
CA ILE A 179 3.01 -0.47 20.59
C ILE A 179 4.21 -1.42 20.65
N VAL A 180 3.95 -2.73 20.76
CA VAL A 180 5.00 -3.76 20.75
C VAL A 180 5.50 -4.00 19.32
N LEU A 181 6.78 -3.75 19.05
CA LEU A 181 7.40 -4.04 17.75
C LEU A 181 8.29 -5.29 17.84
N PRO A 182 8.15 -6.29 16.93
CA PRO A 182 9.04 -7.44 16.96
C PRO A 182 10.47 -7.05 16.54
N ALA A 183 11.44 -7.23 17.44
CA ALA A 183 12.79 -6.71 17.28
C ALA A 183 13.52 -7.16 15.99
N THR A 184 13.33 -8.41 15.59
CA THR A 184 14.02 -9.00 14.42
C THR A 184 13.28 -8.80 13.10
N HIS A 185 12.11 -8.17 13.12
CA HIS A 185 11.27 -8.03 11.94
C HIS A 185 11.72 -6.86 11.04
N LYS A 186 11.65 -7.03 9.72
CA LYS A 186 12.08 -6.01 8.73
C LYS A 186 11.36 -4.67 8.91
N ILE A 187 10.05 -4.70 9.17
CA ILE A 187 9.25 -3.50 9.47
C ILE A 187 9.88 -2.69 10.62
N THR A 188 10.20 -3.34 11.75
CA THR A 188 10.84 -2.68 12.90
C THR A 188 12.16 -2.03 12.51
N ARG A 189 12.98 -2.74 11.73
CA ARG A 189 14.25 -2.20 11.21
C ARG A 189 14.02 -0.96 10.33
N GLN A 190 13.04 -0.98 9.44
CA GLN A 190 12.76 0.16 8.57
C GLN A 190 12.21 1.38 9.35
N ILE A 191 11.37 1.15 10.35
CA ILE A 191 10.88 2.21 11.24
C ILE A 191 12.05 2.84 12.01
N ASN A 192 12.93 2.02 12.58
CA ASN A 192 14.10 2.50 13.32
C ASN A 192 15.05 3.32 12.44
N ILE A 193 15.29 2.89 11.20
CA ILE A 193 16.12 3.66 10.24
C ILE A 193 15.55 5.06 10.03
N ILE A 194 14.22 5.19 9.87
CA ILE A 194 13.60 6.51 9.70
C ILE A 194 13.73 7.36 10.96
N ASN A 195 13.48 6.77 12.13
CA ASN A 195 13.59 7.49 13.40
C ASN A 195 15.01 7.99 13.62
N ASN A 196 16.02 7.16 13.34
CA ASN A 196 17.44 7.52 13.47
C ASN A 196 17.87 8.61 12.47
N ILE A 197 17.34 8.61 11.24
CA ILE A 197 17.60 9.68 10.27
C ILE A 197 16.97 10.99 10.75
N HIS A 198 15.75 10.94 11.29
CA HIS A 198 15.07 12.13 11.82
C HIS A 198 15.78 12.71 13.05
N THR A 199 16.24 11.87 13.97
CA THR A 199 17.04 12.34 15.12
C THR A 199 18.35 12.96 14.64
N PHE A 200 19.10 12.28 13.77
CA PHE A 200 20.35 12.80 13.21
C PHE A 200 20.15 14.15 12.49
N LEU A 201 19.11 14.30 11.67
CA LEU A 201 18.83 15.57 10.98
C LEU A 201 18.40 16.69 11.95
N ASN A 202 17.67 16.36 13.02
CA ASN A 202 17.31 17.33 14.05
C ASN A 202 18.54 17.79 14.85
N ASP A 203 19.41 16.85 15.21
CA ASP A 203 20.65 17.16 15.93
C ASP A 203 21.56 18.06 15.09
N ASN A 204 21.71 17.77 13.79
CA ASN A 204 22.48 18.62 12.88
C ASN A 204 21.83 20.00 12.64
N LYS A 205 20.49 20.10 12.59
CA LYS A 205 19.82 21.40 12.55
C LYS A 205 20.04 22.22 13.81
N ASN A 206 20.09 21.56 14.97
CA ASN A 206 20.37 22.23 16.25
C ASN A 206 21.84 22.67 16.34
N ILE A 207 22.78 21.85 15.87
CA ILE A 207 24.20 22.23 15.75
C ILE A 207 24.36 23.45 14.85
N ASN A 208 23.77 23.42 13.65
CA ASN A 208 23.84 24.56 12.73
C ASN A 208 23.21 25.83 13.32
N LYS A 209 22.06 25.73 14.00
CA LYS A 209 21.47 26.89 14.70
C LYS A 209 22.35 27.43 15.82
N ASN A 210 23.03 26.56 16.56
CA ASN A 210 23.96 26.96 17.61
C ASN A 210 25.20 27.64 17.01
N GLU A 211 25.72 27.14 15.88
CA GLU A 211 26.83 27.77 15.16
C GLU A 211 26.47 29.16 14.60
N THR A 212 25.28 29.34 14.03
CA THR A 212 24.84 30.68 13.57
C THR A 212 24.71 31.63 14.75
N LYS A 213 24.16 31.17 15.87
CA LYS A 213 24.00 31.97 17.09
C LYS A 213 25.36 32.32 17.73
N ILE A 214 26.35 31.44 17.64
CA ILE A 214 27.74 31.73 18.08
C ILE A 214 28.40 32.72 17.12
N LYS A 215 28.22 32.59 15.80
CA LYS A 215 28.75 33.55 14.82
C LYS A 215 28.17 34.95 15.01
N ASP A 216 26.88 35.06 15.29
CA ASP A 216 26.22 36.35 15.59
C ASP A 216 26.69 36.95 16.92
N MET A 217 27.16 36.13 17.86
CA MET A 217 27.68 36.55 19.16
C MET A 217 29.18 36.90 19.14
N VAL A 218 29.92 36.44 18.13
CA VAL A 218 31.37 36.65 17.95
C VAL A 218 31.69 37.80 16.97
N GLN A 219 30.70 38.38 16.28
CA GLN A 219 30.94 39.63 15.52
C GLN A 219 30.98 40.84 16.48
N PRO A 220 32.12 41.53 16.65
CA PRO A 220 32.16 42.71 17.49
C PRO A 220 31.45 43.88 16.80
N LYS A 221 30.60 44.58 17.55
CA LYS A 221 30.09 45.92 17.22
C LYS A 221 31.24 46.93 17.16
N ASN A 222 32.01 46.93 16.08
CA ASN A 222 32.98 47.98 15.77
C ASN A 222 32.51 48.77 14.54
N GLN A 223 31.52 49.63 14.74
CA GLN A 223 31.43 50.88 13.99
C GLN A 223 32.08 51.95 14.85
N ASN A 224 33.41 52.04 14.75
CA ASN A 224 34.18 53.06 15.46
C ASN A 224 34.01 54.42 14.79
N GLN A 225 33.68 55.37 15.66
CA GLN A 225 34.01 56.78 15.58
C GLN A 225 35.47 57.00 15.15
N ALA A 226 35.67 58.14 14.49
CA ALA A 226 36.91 58.90 14.38
C ALA A 226 38.04 58.34 13.48
N SER A 227 38.22 59.00 12.33
CA SER A 227 39.54 59.52 11.95
C SER A 227 39.37 60.82 11.13
N ASN A 228 39.09 61.91 11.85
CA ASN A 228 39.61 63.22 11.48
C ASN A 228 41.10 63.26 11.87
N PHE A 229 41.88 64.01 11.09
CA PHE A 229 43.28 64.42 11.24
C PHE A 229 44.37 63.67 10.43
N THR A 230 44.72 64.37 9.34
CA THR A 230 46.07 64.69 8.83
C THR A 230 46.88 63.64 8.08
N HIS A 231 47.01 63.85 6.76
CA HIS A 231 48.29 64.37 6.23
C HIS A 231 48.16 64.99 4.83
N LYS A 232 48.65 66.23 4.76
CA LYS A 232 48.81 67.10 3.59
C LYS A 232 50.17 66.77 2.97
N LYS A 233 50.25 66.21 1.75
CA LYS A 233 51.45 66.31 0.89
C LYS A 233 51.09 66.24 -0.60
N TYR A 234 51.26 67.40 -1.23
CA TYR A 234 51.83 67.67 -2.56
C TYR A 234 51.45 66.79 -3.76
N LYS A 235 50.74 67.41 -4.72
CA LYS A 235 51.02 67.23 -6.15
C LYS A 235 50.89 68.58 -6.86
N HIS A 236 52.03 69.12 -7.28
CA HIS A 236 52.19 70.20 -8.25
C HIS A 236 52.42 69.57 -9.64
N SER A 237 51.95 70.28 -10.68
CA SER A 237 52.53 70.34 -12.05
C SER A 237 52.28 69.13 -12.98
N LEU A 238 51.94 69.22 -14.28
CA LEU A 238 51.75 70.27 -15.31
C LEU A 238 50.48 69.89 -16.13
N HIS A 239 49.71 70.79 -16.75
CA HIS A 239 49.94 71.44 -18.07
C HIS A 239 50.35 70.50 -19.20
#